data_AF-A0A371CK07-F1
#
_entry.id   AF-A0A371CK07-F1
#
_cell.length_a   1.000
_cell.length_b   1.000
_cell.length_c   1.000
_cell.angle_alpha   90.00
_cell.angle_beta   90.00
_cell.angle_gamma   90.00
#
_symmetry.space_group_name_H-M   'P 1'
#
loop_
_entity.id
_entity.type
_entity.pdbx_description
1 polymer ?
#
loop_
_entity_poly.entity_id
_entity_poly.type
_entity_poly.pdbx_seq_one_letter_code
_entity_poly.pdbx_strand_id
1 'polypeptide(L)'
;MRRLTIRNDCRYPRLAPLIRAYPNLAYLNVNTFGDTAYHLPDPEAEAARAVNVSSQHAADAPGPWRRLEEIVGPIVELYALGLQAPVGLLRVPEFGIGDRNLDYFSTVFRDLQLRGIQFAAEGELFLPRFVELVRGPGASFLENIDLRVHLHRDQADKDLAAVLDDLGSGLARLPLRRLHLRLVANELRPPSHTQAPLLTGELHTPLTPAERSLDEFDVDAYVRRLASAVDSLTEAVVEIQDLRQRSTGLRQSNKCGNFSRVVGSG
;
A
#
# COMPACT_ATOMS: atom_id res chain seq x y z
N MET A 1 13.47 -17.74 -20.31
CA MET A 1 13.30 -17.65 -18.84
C MET A 1 12.26 -16.56 -18.55
N ARG A 2 11.18 -16.85 -17.81
CA ARG A 2 10.05 -15.90 -17.55
C ARG A 2 10.04 -15.32 -16.13
N ARG A 3 10.95 -15.77 -15.27
CA ARG A 3 11.06 -15.37 -13.87
C ARG A 3 12.51 -15.01 -13.59
N LEU A 4 12.74 -13.87 -12.97
CA LEU A 4 14.06 -13.39 -12.57
C LEU A 4 14.00 -13.02 -11.08
N THR A 5 15.03 -13.40 -10.34
CA THR A 5 15.21 -13.01 -8.94
C THR A 5 16.60 -12.42 -8.81
N ILE A 6 16.68 -11.20 -8.30
CA ILE A 6 17.92 -10.47 -8.07
C ILE A 6 18.16 -10.44 -6.58
N ARG A 7 19.29 -10.99 -6.14
CA ARG A 7 19.70 -11.07 -4.73
C ARG A 7 21.16 -10.68 -4.61
N ASN A 8 21.52 -10.03 -3.50
CA ASN A 8 22.87 -9.88 -2.92
C ASN A 8 24.10 -9.57 -3.81
N ASP A 9 23.93 -9.27 -5.10
CA ASP A 9 25.06 -9.22 -6.04
C ASP A 9 25.45 -7.80 -6.46
N CYS A 10 24.53 -6.82 -6.40
CA CYS A 10 24.75 -5.41 -6.75
C CYS A 10 23.70 -4.53 -6.06
N ARG A 11 24.13 -3.42 -5.45
CA ARG A 11 23.27 -2.50 -4.68
C ARG A 11 22.07 -1.98 -5.49
N TYR A 12 22.29 -1.67 -6.77
CA TYR A 12 21.25 -1.31 -7.75
C TYR A 12 21.62 -1.88 -9.13
N PRO A 13 20.93 -2.92 -9.63
CA PRO A 13 21.28 -3.55 -10.89
C PRO A 13 20.94 -2.64 -12.09
N ARG A 14 21.72 -2.78 -13.17
CA ARG A 14 21.42 -2.13 -14.45
C ARG A 14 20.33 -2.90 -15.20
N LEU A 15 19.28 -2.21 -15.63
CA LEU A 15 18.15 -2.87 -16.31
C LEU A 15 18.45 -3.28 -17.75
N ALA A 16 19.14 -2.46 -18.55
CA ALA A 16 19.31 -2.73 -19.98
C ALA A 16 19.90 -4.12 -20.31
N PRO A 17 20.94 -4.62 -19.60
CA PRO A 17 21.43 -5.99 -19.80
C PRO A 17 20.38 -7.06 -19.47
N LEU A 18 19.60 -6.85 -18.41
CA LEU A 18 18.56 -7.79 -17.98
C LEU A 18 17.40 -7.84 -18.97
N ILE A 19 16.99 -6.70 -19.52
CA ILE A 19 15.94 -6.64 -20.54
C ILE A 19 16.38 -7.39 -21.80
N ARG A 20 17.63 -7.19 -22.25
CA ARG A 20 18.20 -7.90 -23.41
C ARG A 20 18.27 -9.42 -23.18
N ALA A 21 18.69 -9.85 -21.99
CA ALA A 21 18.80 -11.27 -21.66
C ALA A 21 17.43 -11.95 -21.46
N TYR A 22 16.44 -11.21 -20.98
CA TYR A 22 15.13 -11.72 -20.61
C TYR A 22 13.98 -10.90 -21.22
N PRO A 23 13.82 -10.87 -22.57
CA PRO A 23 12.84 -10.00 -23.22
C PRO A 23 11.38 -10.36 -22.91
N ASN A 24 11.11 -11.61 -22.55
CA ASN A 24 9.78 -12.14 -22.21
C ASN A 24 9.62 -12.36 -20.70
N LEU A 25 10.28 -11.54 -19.88
CA LEU A 25 10.15 -11.61 -18.43
C LEU A 25 8.70 -11.34 -18.01
N ALA A 26 8.17 -12.17 -17.13
CA ALA A 26 6.81 -12.02 -16.58
C ALA A 26 6.84 -11.73 -15.08
N TYR A 27 7.83 -12.26 -14.37
CA TYR A 27 7.98 -12.10 -12.92
C TYR A 27 9.37 -11.57 -12.58
N LEU A 28 9.41 -10.50 -11.78
CA LEU A 28 10.64 -9.93 -11.26
C LEU A 28 10.57 -9.85 -9.73
N ASN A 29 11.55 -10.44 -9.05
CA ASN A 29 11.73 -10.29 -7.61
C ASN A 29 13.08 -9.65 -7.33
N VAL A 30 13.09 -8.58 -6.54
CA VAL A 30 14.28 -7.82 -6.20
C VAL A 30 14.38 -7.74 -4.69
N ASN A 31 15.50 -8.24 -4.18
CA ASN A 31 15.84 -8.21 -2.77
C ASN A 31 17.38 -8.13 -2.66
N THR A 32 17.92 -6.95 -2.93
CA THR A 32 19.38 -6.72 -2.94
C THR A 32 19.94 -6.36 -1.57
N PHE A 33 19.11 -5.83 -0.66
CA PHE A 33 19.54 -5.41 0.68
C PHE A 33 19.12 -6.36 1.81
N GLY A 34 18.36 -7.42 1.51
CA GLY A 34 17.76 -8.27 2.55
C GLY A 34 16.82 -7.47 3.44
N ASP A 35 16.74 -7.85 4.72
CA ASP A 35 15.88 -7.19 5.72
C ASP A 35 16.43 -5.83 6.19
N THR A 36 17.56 -5.37 5.61
CA THR A 36 18.22 -4.10 5.99
C THR A 36 17.84 -2.93 5.10
N ALA A 37 16.85 -3.08 4.22
CA ALA A 37 16.37 -2.02 3.34
C ALA A 37 15.88 -0.82 4.17
N TYR A 38 16.80 0.14 4.40
CA TYR A 38 16.56 1.31 5.23
C TYR A 38 15.37 2.11 4.69
N HIS A 39 14.47 2.51 5.58
CA HIS A 39 13.37 3.45 5.29
C HIS A 39 13.86 4.88 5.01
N LEU A 40 15.12 5.07 4.64
CA LEU A 40 15.70 6.38 4.42
C LEU A 40 15.88 6.63 2.92
N PRO A 41 15.59 7.85 2.45
CA PRO A 41 15.99 8.27 1.11
C PRO A 41 17.47 7.98 0.86
N ASP A 42 17.76 7.31 -0.24
CA ASP A 42 19.12 6.97 -0.66
C ASP A 42 19.48 7.75 -1.93
N PRO A 43 20.42 8.72 -1.87
CA PRO A 43 20.88 9.43 -3.06
C PRO A 43 21.41 8.50 -4.17
N GLU A 44 21.94 7.33 -3.81
CA GLU A 44 22.39 6.34 -4.79
C GLU A 44 21.22 5.73 -5.57
N ALA A 45 20.02 5.64 -4.96
CA ALA A 45 18.81 5.18 -5.63
C ALA A 45 18.38 6.17 -6.73
N GLU A 46 18.49 7.48 -6.49
CA GLU A 46 18.20 8.52 -7.47
C GLU A 46 19.16 8.43 -8.68
N ALA A 47 20.46 8.34 -8.40
CA ALA A 47 21.47 8.21 -9.44
C ALA A 47 21.30 6.91 -10.24
N ALA A 48 21.00 5.80 -9.57
CA ALA A 48 20.72 4.52 -10.21
C ALA A 48 19.48 4.59 -11.11
N ARG A 49 18.40 5.21 -10.61
CA ARG A 49 17.15 5.42 -11.34
C ARG A 49 17.37 6.22 -12.62
N ALA A 50 18.05 7.36 -12.54
CA ALA A 50 18.30 8.22 -13.69
C ALA A 50 19.01 7.45 -14.82
N VAL A 51 20.02 6.63 -14.47
CA VAL A 51 20.71 5.78 -15.45
C VAL A 51 19.81 4.67 -15.99
N ASN A 52 19.03 4.01 -15.15
CA ASN A 52 18.16 2.93 -15.60
C ASN A 52 17.01 3.42 -16.49
N VAL A 53 16.39 4.56 -16.17
CA VAL A 53 15.36 5.20 -17.00
C VAL A 53 15.95 5.59 -18.35
N SER A 54 17.07 6.34 -18.36
CA SER A 54 17.71 6.77 -19.61
C SER A 54 18.12 5.59 -20.50
N SER A 55 18.62 4.49 -19.90
CA SER A 55 19.02 3.29 -20.64
C SER A 55 17.86 2.55 -21.33
N GLN A 56 16.61 2.78 -20.91
CA GLN A 56 15.41 2.19 -21.55
C GLN A 56 14.92 3.02 -22.75
N HIS A 57 15.33 4.29 -22.86
CA HIS A 57 14.87 5.22 -23.90
C HIS A 57 15.97 5.65 -24.90
N ALA A 58 17.21 5.20 -24.72
CA ALA A 58 18.29 5.46 -25.67
C ALA A 58 17.99 4.90 -27.07
N ALA A 59 18.58 5.49 -28.12
CA ALA A 59 18.29 5.13 -29.51
C ALA A 59 18.61 3.66 -29.86
N ASP A 60 19.57 3.05 -29.16
CA ASP A 60 19.98 1.64 -29.27
C ASP A 60 19.51 0.79 -28.07
N ALA A 61 18.59 1.34 -27.27
CA ALA A 61 18.05 0.65 -26.10
C ALA A 61 17.20 -0.55 -26.52
N PRO A 62 17.16 -1.61 -25.69
CA PRO A 62 16.21 -2.71 -25.88
C PRO A 62 14.74 -2.27 -25.68
N GLY A 63 14.49 -1.03 -25.24
CA GLY A 63 13.21 -0.57 -24.72
C GLY A 63 12.93 -1.09 -23.31
N PRO A 64 11.84 -0.65 -22.65
CA PRO A 64 11.34 -1.29 -21.44
C PRO A 64 10.77 -2.68 -21.76
N TRP A 65 10.59 -3.52 -20.73
CA TRP A 65 9.79 -4.74 -20.88
C TRP A 65 8.38 -4.40 -21.38
N ARG A 66 7.85 -5.19 -22.32
CA ARG A 66 6.51 -4.94 -22.88
C ARG A 66 5.41 -5.00 -21.82
N ARG A 67 5.54 -5.92 -20.87
CA ARG A 67 4.63 -6.12 -19.74
C ARG A 67 5.29 -7.01 -18.70
N LEU A 68 5.10 -6.71 -17.43
CA LEU A 68 5.36 -7.64 -16.34
C LEU A 68 4.02 -8.08 -15.74
N GLU A 69 3.91 -9.36 -15.40
CA GLU A 69 2.74 -9.89 -14.71
C GLU A 69 2.80 -9.56 -13.22
N GLU A 70 3.97 -9.69 -12.60
CA GLU A 70 4.17 -9.42 -11.18
C GLU A 70 5.59 -8.90 -10.90
N ILE A 71 5.67 -7.92 -10.01
CA ILE A 71 6.92 -7.44 -9.43
C ILE A 71 6.86 -7.50 -7.90
N VAL A 72 7.94 -7.96 -7.30
CA VAL A 72 8.08 -8.09 -5.85
C VAL A 72 9.38 -7.43 -5.40
N GLY A 73 9.32 -6.57 -4.39
CA GLY A 73 10.53 -6.03 -3.77
C GLY A 73 10.28 -4.77 -2.93
N PRO A 74 11.29 -4.30 -2.18
CA PRO A 74 11.22 -3.06 -1.41
C PRO A 74 11.06 -1.83 -2.30
N ILE A 75 10.28 -0.83 -1.87
CA ILE A 75 9.93 0.30 -2.73
C ILE A 75 11.14 1.14 -3.17
N VAL A 76 12.17 1.25 -2.32
CA VAL A 76 13.42 1.97 -2.62
C VAL A 76 14.18 1.27 -3.75
N GLU A 77 14.28 -0.06 -3.71
CA GLU A 77 14.92 -0.84 -4.77
C GLU A 77 14.14 -0.70 -6.08
N LEU A 78 12.81 -0.84 -6.03
CA LEU A 78 11.95 -0.68 -7.21
C LEU A 78 12.03 0.72 -7.82
N TYR A 79 12.16 1.74 -6.98
CA TYR A 79 12.39 3.12 -7.41
C TYR A 79 13.71 3.25 -8.20
N ALA A 80 14.80 2.70 -7.66
CA ALA A 80 16.12 2.71 -8.28
C ALA A 80 16.19 1.96 -9.61
N LEU A 81 15.33 0.94 -9.80
CA LEU A 81 15.21 0.26 -11.09
C LEU A 81 14.63 1.17 -12.16
N GLY A 82 13.79 2.14 -11.82
CA GLY A 82 13.26 3.08 -12.81
C GLY A 82 12.49 2.40 -13.95
N LEU A 83 11.73 1.37 -13.64
CA LEU A 83 10.97 0.58 -14.62
C LEU A 83 9.89 1.43 -15.30
N GLN A 84 9.81 1.38 -16.62
CA GLN A 84 8.85 2.14 -17.45
C GLN A 84 7.92 1.18 -18.23
N ALA A 85 7.41 0.15 -17.55
CA ALA A 85 6.63 -0.93 -18.14
C ALA A 85 5.30 -1.12 -17.41
N PRO A 86 4.21 -1.47 -18.11
CA PRO A 86 2.96 -1.86 -17.46
C PRO A 86 3.14 -3.12 -16.60
N VAL A 87 2.68 -3.07 -15.35
CA VAL A 87 2.78 -4.19 -14.41
C VAL A 87 1.40 -4.64 -13.93
N GLY A 88 1.19 -5.96 -13.96
CA GLY A 88 -0.04 -6.58 -13.47
C GLY A 88 -0.22 -6.42 -11.96
N LEU A 89 0.75 -6.85 -11.16
CA LEU A 89 0.71 -6.80 -9.70
C LEU A 89 2.03 -6.27 -9.14
N LEU A 90 1.96 -5.24 -8.29
CA LEU A 90 3.05 -4.81 -7.42
C LEU A 90 2.85 -5.40 -6.03
N ARG A 91 3.81 -6.18 -5.55
CA ARG A 91 3.86 -6.69 -4.18
C ARG A 91 5.05 -6.10 -3.44
N VAL A 92 4.78 -5.36 -2.38
CA VAL A 92 5.85 -4.89 -1.48
C VAL A 92 5.79 -5.76 -0.21
N PRO A 93 6.90 -6.40 0.20
CA PRO A 93 6.96 -7.15 1.46
C PRO A 93 6.56 -6.30 2.68
N GLU A 94 6.21 -6.96 3.79
CA GLU A 94 5.71 -6.29 5.00
C GLU A 94 6.67 -5.16 5.48
N PHE A 95 6.08 -4.07 5.97
CA PHE A 95 6.75 -2.82 6.39
C PHE A 95 7.42 -2.00 5.28
N GLY A 96 7.06 -2.21 4.02
CA GLY A 96 7.76 -1.59 2.91
C GLY A 96 7.54 -0.07 2.70
N ILE A 97 6.43 0.50 3.17
CA ILE A 97 6.03 1.88 2.84
C ILE A 97 5.71 2.68 4.09
N GLY A 98 6.39 3.81 4.27
CA GLY A 98 6.15 4.76 5.36
C GLY A 98 6.45 6.20 4.91
N ASP A 99 6.19 7.17 5.78
CA ASP A 99 6.28 8.61 5.43
C ASP A 99 7.60 9.01 4.75
N ARG A 100 8.70 8.37 5.14
CA ARG A 100 10.05 8.65 4.63
C ARG A 100 10.30 8.20 3.19
N ASN A 101 9.51 7.26 2.66
CA ASN A 101 9.69 6.70 1.32
C ASN A 101 8.44 6.87 0.42
N LEU A 102 7.48 7.71 0.83
CA LEU A 102 6.26 7.97 0.08
C LEU A 102 6.49 8.57 -1.31
N ASP A 103 7.52 9.39 -1.48
CA ASP A 103 7.81 9.98 -2.79
C ASP A 103 8.35 8.95 -3.78
N TYR A 104 9.11 7.97 -3.30
CA TYR A 104 9.52 6.81 -4.10
C TYR A 104 8.32 5.96 -4.48
N PHE A 105 7.41 5.68 -3.54
CA PHE A 105 6.17 4.97 -3.82
C PHE A 105 5.33 5.71 -4.86
N SER A 106 5.13 7.02 -4.69
CA SER A 106 4.33 7.85 -5.60
C SER A 106 4.89 7.83 -7.02
N THR A 107 6.21 7.82 -7.15
CA THR A 107 6.89 7.75 -8.44
C THR A 107 6.74 6.38 -9.09
N VAL A 108 7.04 5.30 -8.35
CA VAL A 108 6.88 3.92 -8.84
C VAL A 108 5.44 3.64 -9.25
N PHE A 109 4.46 4.09 -8.45
CA PHE A 109 3.04 3.94 -8.74
C PHE A 109 2.66 4.58 -10.08
N ARG A 110 3.22 5.76 -10.39
CA ARG A 110 2.96 6.50 -11.63
C ARG A 110 3.60 5.83 -12.85
N ASP A 111 4.82 5.32 -12.71
CA ASP A 111 5.58 4.75 -13.82
C ASP A 111 5.01 3.41 -14.33
N LEU A 112 4.44 2.60 -13.42
CA LEU A 112 4.18 1.19 -13.69
C LEU A 112 2.78 0.85 -14.21
N GLN A 113 1.88 1.83 -14.34
CA GLN A 113 0.48 1.62 -14.79
C GLN A 113 -0.16 0.36 -14.17
N LEU A 114 -0.16 0.32 -12.83
CA LEU A 114 -0.46 -0.89 -12.06
C LEU A 114 -1.92 -1.34 -12.22
N ARG A 115 -2.13 -2.65 -12.41
CA ARG A 115 -3.47 -3.27 -12.30
C ARG A 115 -3.79 -3.82 -10.93
N GLY A 116 -2.78 -3.99 -10.10
CA GLY A 116 -2.88 -4.63 -8.80
C GLY A 116 -1.80 -4.13 -7.86
N ILE A 117 -2.17 -3.89 -6.61
CA ILE A 117 -1.23 -3.60 -5.53
C ILE A 117 -1.49 -4.51 -4.33
N GLN A 118 -0.40 -4.94 -3.68
CA GLN A 118 -0.44 -5.68 -2.43
C GLN A 118 0.71 -5.24 -1.52
N PHE A 119 0.42 -4.57 -0.41
CA PHE A 119 1.46 -4.17 0.54
C PHE A 119 0.90 -3.76 1.91
N ALA A 120 1.80 -3.66 2.88
CA ALA A 120 1.57 -2.99 4.14
C ALA A 120 2.21 -1.59 4.12
N ALA A 121 1.51 -0.62 4.71
CA ALA A 121 1.96 0.76 4.84
C ALA A 121 1.74 1.28 6.25
N GLU A 122 2.50 2.31 6.60
CA GLU A 122 2.41 3.01 7.87
C GLU A 122 2.66 4.52 7.68
N GLY A 123 2.53 5.28 8.77
CA GLY A 123 2.80 6.71 8.76
C GLY A 123 1.55 7.57 8.56
N GLU A 124 1.61 8.80 9.05
CA GLU A 124 0.46 9.70 9.09
C GLU A 124 0.07 10.20 7.69
N LEU A 125 1.05 10.31 6.79
CA LEU A 125 0.86 10.90 5.46
C LEU A 125 0.45 9.88 4.42
N PHE A 126 0.60 8.59 4.69
CA PHE A 126 0.35 7.54 3.71
C PHE A 126 -1.10 7.57 3.18
N LEU A 127 -2.11 7.54 4.05
CA LEU A 127 -3.52 7.51 3.61
C LEU A 127 -3.90 8.74 2.78
N PRO A 128 -3.68 10.00 3.24
CA PRO A 128 -3.92 11.19 2.42
C PRO A 128 -3.18 11.15 1.07
N ARG A 129 -1.91 10.75 1.07
CA ARG A 129 -1.12 10.63 -0.17
C ARG A 129 -1.67 9.56 -1.10
N PHE A 130 -2.14 8.45 -0.56
CA PHE A 130 -2.75 7.38 -1.35
C PHE A 130 -4.07 7.84 -1.97
N VAL A 131 -4.88 8.64 -1.26
CA VAL A 131 -6.08 9.30 -1.82
C VAL A 131 -5.73 10.14 -3.04
N GLU A 132 -4.66 10.95 -2.97
CA GLU A 132 -4.19 11.73 -4.11
C GLU A 132 -3.77 10.84 -5.29
N LEU A 133 -3.06 9.75 -5.02
CA LEU A 133 -2.58 8.81 -6.05
C LEU A 133 -3.72 8.11 -6.77
N VAL A 134 -4.74 7.63 -6.04
CA VAL A 134 -5.91 6.95 -6.64
C VAL A 134 -6.81 7.89 -7.43
N ARG A 135 -6.78 9.20 -7.11
CA ARG A 135 -7.46 10.25 -7.90
C ARG A 135 -6.66 10.66 -9.13
N GLY A 136 -5.37 10.33 -9.18
CA GLY A 136 -4.47 10.68 -10.27
C GLY A 136 -4.56 9.73 -11.47
N PRO A 137 -4.01 10.13 -12.63
CA PRO A 137 -4.07 9.34 -13.86
C PRO A 137 -3.31 8.01 -13.77
N GLY A 138 -2.31 7.91 -12.88
CA GLY A 138 -1.53 6.68 -12.67
C GLY A 138 -2.36 5.50 -12.15
N ALA A 139 -3.51 5.76 -11.50
CA ALA A 139 -4.38 4.73 -10.96
C ALA A 139 -5.44 4.22 -11.94
N SER A 140 -5.54 4.78 -13.16
CA SER A 140 -6.65 4.53 -14.09
C SER A 140 -6.83 3.06 -14.49
N PHE A 141 -5.80 2.22 -14.31
CA PHE A 141 -5.81 0.80 -14.64
C PHE A 141 -5.95 -0.11 -13.41
N LEU A 142 -6.08 0.45 -12.21
CA LEU A 142 -6.03 -0.29 -10.96
C LEU A 142 -7.34 -1.06 -10.75
N GLU A 143 -7.23 -2.39 -10.83
CA GLU A 143 -8.35 -3.33 -10.71
C GLU A 143 -8.35 -4.03 -9.33
N ASN A 144 -7.20 -4.16 -8.68
CA ASN A 144 -7.06 -4.93 -7.44
C ASN A 144 -6.25 -4.14 -6.40
N ILE A 145 -6.80 -4.00 -5.20
CA ILE A 145 -6.12 -3.37 -4.07
C ILE A 145 -6.16 -4.34 -2.90
N ASP A 146 -5.01 -4.70 -2.36
CA ASP A 146 -4.84 -5.36 -1.07
C ASP A 146 -3.91 -4.50 -0.22
N LEU A 147 -4.49 -3.77 0.72
CA LEU A 147 -3.81 -2.74 1.48
C LEU A 147 -3.99 -2.99 2.98
N ARG A 148 -2.88 -3.10 3.69
CA ARG A 148 -2.84 -3.10 5.16
C ARG A 148 -2.20 -1.80 5.65
N VAL A 149 -2.92 -1.02 6.46
CA VAL A 149 -2.42 0.23 7.02
C VAL A 149 -2.28 0.10 8.53
N HIS A 150 -1.07 0.32 9.03
CA HIS A 150 -0.77 0.39 10.45
C HIS A 150 -0.96 1.84 10.93
N LEU A 151 -1.81 2.02 11.92
CA LEU A 151 -2.13 3.32 12.48
C LEU A 151 -1.34 3.54 13.78
N HIS A 152 -0.52 4.57 13.78
CA HIS A 152 0.40 4.93 14.86
C HIS A 152 -0.08 6.15 15.62
N ARG A 153 0.54 6.44 16.77
CA ARG A 153 0.21 7.58 17.65
C ARG A 153 0.12 8.93 16.94
N ASP A 154 0.92 9.11 15.89
CA ASP A 154 1.00 10.34 15.11
C ASP A 154 -0.32 10.64 14.36
N GLN A 155 -1.23 9.67 14.30
CA GLN A 155 -2.56 9.80 13.72
C GLN A 155 -3.68 9.95 14.76
N ALA A 156 -3.35 9.98 16.07
CA ALA A 156 -4.35 9.92 17.14
C ALA A 156 -5.37 11.08 17.12
N ASP A 157 -4.98 12.24 16.59
CA ASP A 157 -5.81 13.44 16.50
C ASP A 157 -6.59 13.57 15.18
N LYS A 158 -6.39 12.66 14.23
CA LYS A 158 -6.96 12.74 12.89
C LYS A 158 -8.39 12.19 12.83
N ASP A 159 -9.20 12.77 11.97
CA ASP A 159 -10.49 12.22 11.59
C ASP A 159 -10.33 11.17 10.48
N LEU A 160 -10.09 9.92 10.89
CA LEU A 160 -9.85 8.82 9.95
C LEU A 160 -11.09 8.46 9.12
N ALA A 161 -12.30 8.65 9.66
CA ALA A 161 -13.55 8.44 8.92
C ALA A 161 -13.64 9.36 7.69
N ALA A 162 -13.32 10.65 7.84
CA ALA A 162 -13.28 11.59 6.73
C ALA A 162 -12.26 11.16 5.66
N VAL A 163 -11.07 10.72 6.07
CA VAL A 163 -10.03 10.21 5.14
C VAL A 163 -10.50 8.95 4.41
N LEU A 164 -11.22 8.06 5.07
CA LEU A 164 -11.78 6.86 4.46
C LEU A 164 -12.91 7.18 3.46
N ASP A 165 -13.77 8.15 3.76
CA ASP A 165 -14.79 8.63 2.82
C ASP A 165 -14.15 9.31 1.59
N ASP A 166 -13.08 10.06 1.80
CA ASP A 166 -12.26 10.65 0.73
C ASP A 166 -11.62 9.58 -0.15
N LEU A 167 -11.05 8.54 0.47
CA LEU A 167 -10.54 7.37 -0.22
C LEU A 167 -11.64 6.69 -1.02
N GLY A 168 -12.81 6.47 -0.41
CA GLY A 168 -13.92 5.82 -1.09
C GLY A 168 -14.38 6.58 -2.33
N SER A 169 -14.41 7.91 -2.26
CA SER A 169 -14.72 8.79 -3.39
C SER A 169 -13.66 8.74 -4.50
N GLY A 170 -12.39 8.52 -4.14
CA GLY A 170 -11.30 8.30 -5.11
C GLY A 170 -11.42 6.93 -5.79
N LEU A 171 -11.63 5.88 -5.00
CA LEU A 171 -11.79 4.50 -5.47
C LEU A 171 -13.01 4.33 -6.39
N ALA A 172 -14.08 5.10 -6.15
CA ALA A 172 -15.29 5.10 -6.97
C ALA A 172 -15.05 5.36 -8.47
N ARG A 173 -13.93 6.00 -8.83
CA ARG A 173 -13.58 6.37 -10.21
C ARG A 173 -12.76 5.32 -10.94
N LEU A 174 -12.34 4.27 -10.23
CA LEU A 174 -11.42 3.26 -10.74
C LEU A 174 -12.18 2.04 -11.26
N PRO A 175 -11.61 1.27 -12.20
CA PRO A 175 -12.18 0.01 -12.68
C PRO A 175 -11.95 -1.13 -11.67
N LEU A 176 -12.17 -0.86 -10.38
CA LEU A 176 -11.87 -1.79 -9.29
C LEU A 176 -12.77 -3.02 -9.39
N ARG A 177 -12.14 -4.18 -9.23
CA ARG A 177 -12.75 -5.50 -9.15
C ARG A 177 -12.66 -6.08 -7.75
N ARG A 178 -11.51 -5.89 -7.08
CA ARG A 178 -11.25 -6.39 -5.73
C ARG A 178 -10.62 -5.34 -4.84
N LEU A 179 -11.20 -5.13 -3.68
CA LEU A 179 -10.68 -4.22 -2.65
C LEU A 179 -10.59 -4.93 -1.31
N HIS A 180 -9.40 -5.11 -0.78
CA HIS A 180 -9.13 -5.57 0.57
C HIS A 180 -8.40 -4.43 1.29
N LEU A 181 -9.05 -3.83 2.29
CA LEU A 181 -8.49 -2.75 3.10
C LEU A 181 -8.53 -3.17 4.57
N ARG A 182 -7.36 -3.24 5.21
CA ARG A 182 -7.25 -3.54 6.63
C ARG A 182 -6.57 -2.39 7.37
N LEU A 183 -7.25 -1.78 8.31
CA LEU A 183 -6.70 -0.78 9.22
C LEU A 183 -6.35 -1.45 10.55
N VAL A 184 -5.13 -1.29 11.02
CA VAL A 184 -4.65 -1.85 12.29
C VAL A 184 -4.43 -0.70 13.27
N ALA A 185 -5.28 -0.58 14.29
CA ALA A 185 -5.35 0.56 15.21
C ALA A 185 -4.70 0.32 16.59
N ASN A 186 -3.91 -0.74 16.71
CA ASN A 186 -3.33 -1.20 17.99
C ASN A 186 -2.37 -0.19 18.65
N GLU A 187 -1.74 0.71 17.87
CA GLU A 187 -0.72 1.66 18.33
C GLU A 187 -1.22 3.10 18.55
N LEU A 188 -2.53 3.37 18.42
CA LEU A 188 -3.13 4.69 18.68
C LEU A 188 -3.10 5.13 20.16
N ARG A 189 -2.61 4.29 21.09
CA ARG A 189 -2.63 4.56 22.53
C ARG A 189 -1.59 5.63 22.93
N PRO A 190 -1.92 6.58 23.81
CA PRO A 190 -0.91 7.43 24.46
C PRO A 190 0.11 6.57 25.24
N PRO A 191 1.39 6.98 25.34
CA PRO A 191 2.38 6.26 26.15
C PRO A 191 1.93 6.16 27.62
N SER A 192 2.09 4.98 28.20
CA SER A 192 1.73 4.64 29.59
C SER A 192 2.43 5.50 30.66
N HIS A 193 3.40 6.34 30.27
CA HIS A 193 4.20 7.16 31.20
C HIS A 193 3.50 8.42 31.72
N THR A 194 2.34 8.80 31.17
CA THR A 194 1.45 9.82 31.77
C THR A 194 0.43 9.23 32.74
N GLN A 195 0.41 7.91 32.93
CA GLN A 195 -0.41 7.27 33.95
C GLN A 195 0.34 7.33 35.28
N ALA A 196 0.04 8.36 36.07
CA ALA A 196 0.34 8.32 37.50
C ALA A 196 -0.21 7.00 38.08
N PRO A 197 0.51 6.31 38.99
CA PRO A 197 0.02 5.10 39.63
C PRO A 197 -1.09 5.49 40.61
N LEU A 198 -2.30 5.71 40.10
CA LEU A 198 -3.48 5.89 40.93
C LEU A 198 -3.99 4.50 41.29
N LEU A 199 -3.91 4.23 42.58
CA LEU A 199 -4.35 3.06 43.30
C LEU A 199 -5.87 2.88 43.19
N THR A 200 -6.41 2.55 42.02
CA THR A 200 -7.73 1.95 41.84
C THR A 200 -7.83 1.41 40.42
N GLY A 201 -8.22 0.14 40.28
CA GLY A 201 -8.37 -0.55 39.01
C GLY A 201 -9.28 0.18 38.01
N GLU A 202 -9.02 -0.08 36.73
CA GLU A 202 -9.75 0.41 35.54
C GLU A 202 -9.44 1.85 35.11
N LEU A 203 -8.25 2.05 34.55
CA LEU A 203 -7.95 3.22 33.71
C LEU A 203 -8.73 3.12 32.39
N HIS A 204 -9.96 3.64 32.37
CA HIS A 204 -10.64 4.02 31.12
C HIS A 204 -9.89 5.21 30.51
N THR A 205 -8.84 4.93 29.76
CA THR A 205 -8.18 5.96 28.95
C THR A 205 -9.22 6.47 27.94
N PRO A 206 -9.51 7.77 27.84
CA PRO A 206 -10.47 8.27 26.86
C PRO A 206 -10.05 7.89 25.44
N LEU A 207 -11.02 7.62 24.55
CA LEU A 207 -10.77 7.40 23.12
C LEU A 207 -10.09 8.65 22.54
N THR A 208 -8.98 8.43 21.83
CA THR A 208 -8.39 9.46 20.98
C THR A 208 -9.41 9.85 19.89
N PRO A 209 -9.33 11.06 19.31
CA PRO A 209 -10.18 11.44 18.18
C PRO A 209 -10.21 10.40 17.05
N ALA A 210 -9.06 9.82 16.70
CA ALA A 210 -8.96 8.78 15.69
C ALA A 210 -9.65 7.48 16.10
N GLU A 211 -9.46 7.02 17.34
CA GLU A 211 -10.17 5.83 17.85
C GLU A 211 -11.69 6.05 17.84
N ARG A 212 -12.15 7.23 18.26
CA ARG A 212 -13.59 7.57 18.26
C ARG A 212 -14.15 7.63 16.84
N SER A 213 -13.45 8.29 15.93
CA SER A 213 -13.82 8.37 14.51
C SER A 213 -13.98 6.97 13.91
N LEU A 214 -13.05 6.05 14.17
CA LEU A 214 -13.16 4.65 13.72
C LEU A 214 -14.24 3.84 14.46
N ASP A 215 -14.50 4.12 15.75
CA ASP A 215 -15.55 3.47 16.54
C ASP A 215 -16.97 3.92 16.15
N GLU A 216 -17.13 5.14 15.64
CA GLU A 216 -18.38 5.64 15.08
C GLU A 216 -18.55 5.27 13.60
N PHE A 217 -17.46 4.93 12.91
CA PHE A 217 -17.48 4.58 11.48
C PHE A 217 -18.28 3.29 11.19
N ASP A 218 -19.29 3.41 10.32
CA ASP A 218 -20.10 2.30 9.83
C ASP A 218 -19.44 1.67 8.59
N VAL A 219 -18.68 0.60 8.83
CA VAL A 219 -17.95 -0.14 7.78
C VAL A 219 -18.90 -0.78 6.77
N ASP A 220 -20.06 -1.28 7.21
CA ASP A 220 -21.04 -1.89 6.31
C ASP A 220 -21.67 -0.85 5.39
N ALA A 221 -22.03 0.32 5.91
CA ALA A 221 -22.50 1.43 5.09
C ALA A 221 -21.43 1.87 4.08
N TYR A 222 -20.16 1.98 4.52
CA TYR A 222 -19.05 2.32 3.64
C TYR A 222 -18.89 1.33 2.48
N VAL A 223 -18.86 0.02 2.78
CA VAL A 223 -18.74 -1.03 1.76
C VAL A 223 -19.95 -1.05 0.83
N ARG A 224 -21.17 -0.85 1.35
CA ARG A 224 -22.37 -0.72 0.50
C ARG A 224 -22.29 0.48 -0.45
N ARG A 225 -21.85 1.63 0.04
CA ARG A 225 -21.64 2.84 -0.79
C ARG A 225 -20.63 2.57 -1.90
N LEU A 226 -19.53 1.88 -1.59
CA LEU A 226 -18.52 1.50 -2.59
C LEU A 226 -19.08 0.55 -3.63
N ALA A 227 -19.79 -0.50 -3.20
CA ALA A 227 -20.41 -1.46 -4.10
C ALA A 227 -21.47 -0.86 -5.01
N SER A 228 -22.16 0.20 -4.57
CA SER A 228 -23.10 0.96 -5.40
C SER A 228 -22.43 1.97 -6.32
N ALA A 229 -21.23 2.45 -5.97
CA ALA A 229 -20.50 3.45 -6.75
C ALA A 229 -19.58 2.82 -7.81
N VAL A 230 -19.10 1.60 -7.59
CA VAL A 230 -18.20 0.87 -8.49
C VAL A 230 -18.90 -0.35 -9.08
N ASP A 231 -19.43 -0.19 -10.29
CA ASP A 231 -20.16 -1.27 -10.98
C ASP A 231 -19.28 -2.50 -11.26
N SER A 232 -17.98 -2.32 -11.46
CA SER A 232 -17.04 -3.42 -11.71
C SER A 232 -16.64 -4.22 -10.46
N LEU A 233 -17.04 -3.77 -9.27
CA LEU A 233 -16.61 -4.35 -8.01
C LEU A 233 -17.24 -5.73 -7.80
N THR A 234 -16.39 -6.74 -7.68
CA THR A 234 -16.78 -8.13 -7.44
C THR A 234 -16.61 -8.53 -5.99
N GLU A 235 -15.64 -7.93 -5.31
CA GLU A 235 -15.27 -8.25 -3.93
C GLU A 235 -14.78 -7.00 -3.22
N ALA A 236 -15.31 -6.73 -2.03
CA ALA A 236 -14.80 -5.71 -1.13
C ALA A 236 -14.81 -6.20 0.32
N VAL A 237 -13.67 -6.08 0.98
CA VAL A 237 -13.47 -6.41 2.38
C VAL A 237 -12.80 -5.20 3.03
N VAL A 238 -13.48 -4.61 4.01
CA VAL A 238 -12.91 -3.53 4.83
C VAL A 238 -12.91 -3.99 6.28
N GLU A 239 -11.73 -4.02 6.88
CA GLU A 239 -11.53 -4.45 8.26
C GLU A 239 -10.86 -3.35 9.07
N ILE A 240 -11.37 -3.12 10.28
CA ILE A 240 -10.72 -2.28 11.29
C ILE A 240 -10.41 -3.18 12.48
N GLN A 241 -9.13 -3.38 12.75
CA GLN A 241 -8.60 -4.27 13.79
C GLN A 241 -8.12 -3.48 15.00
N ASP A 242 -8.45 -4.01 16.18
CA ASP A 242 -7.97 -3.60 17.51
C ASP A 242 -8.22 -2.14 17.89
N LEU A 243 -9.50 -1.79 18.14
CA LEU A 243 -9.88 -0.49 18.71
C LEU A 243 -9.68 -0.38 20.23
N ARG A 244 -9.47 -1.51 20.94
CA ARG A 244 -9.05 -1.68 22.35
C ARG A 244 -9.29 -3.12 22.81
N GLN A 245 -8.30 -3.74 23.46
CA GLN A 245 -8.53 -4.87 24.37
C GLN A 245 -7.89 -4.64 25.74
N ARG A 246 -8.66 -5.03 26.78
CA ARG A 246 -8.36 -5.20 28.23
C ARG A 246 -8.71 -4.05 29.17
N SER A 247 -9.99 -4.01 29.55
CA SER A 247 -10.37 -4.04 30.98
C SER A 247 -11.57 -4.95 31.27
N THR A 248 -12.42 -5.26 30.29
CA THR A 248 -13.53 -6.23 30.44
C THR A 248 -13.27 -7.46 29.57
N GLY A 249 -13.41 -8.68 30.10
CA GLY A 249 -13.10 -9.94 29.42
C GLY A 249 -14.05 -10.32 28.26
N LEU A 250 -14.38 -9.40 27.37
CA LEU A 250 -15.28 -9.59 26.22
C LEU A 250 -14.56 -9.40 24.88
N ARG A 251 -15.10 -10.09 23.87
CA ARG A 251 -14.54 -10.42 22.55
C ARG A 251 -13.93 -9.25 21.76
N GLN A 252 -12.97 -9.57 20.88
CA GLN A 252 -12.49 -8.71 19.79
C GLN A 252 -13.67 -7.99 19.10
N SER A 253 -13.70 -6.65 19.12
CA SER A 253 -14.57 -5.87 18.24
C SER A 253 -13.82 -5.54 16.95
N ASN A 254 -13.55 -6.58 16.16
CA ASN A 254 -13.13 -6.34 14.77
C ASN A 254 -14.36 -5.86 14.02
N LYS A 255 -14.32 -4.64 13.47
CA LYS A 255 -15.32 -4.21 12.51
C LYS A 255 -14.92 -4.75 11.15
N CYS A 256 -15.83 -5.49 10.51
CA CYS A 256 -15.58 -6.09 9.22
C CYS A 256 -16.84 -5.92 8.38
N GLY A 257 -16.73 -5.16 7.29
CA GLY A 257 -17.76 -5.07 6.28
C GLY A 257 -17.31 -5.82 5.04
N ASN A 258 -18.19 -6.66 4.52
CA ASN A 258 -17.90 -7.53 3.39
C ASN A 258 -18.96 -7.39 2.31
N PHE A 259 -18.50 -7.41 1.07
CA PHE A 259 -19.33 -7.48 -0.12
C PHE A 259 -18.72 -8.48 -1.08
N SER A 260 -19.55 -9.37 -1.61
CA SER A 260 -19.19 -10.25 -2.71
C SER A 260 -20.34 -10.31 -3.70
N ARG A 261 -20.02 -10.17 -4.98
CA ARG A 261 -20.97 -10.36 -6.08
C ARG A 261 -20.66 -11.67 -6.76
N VAL A 262 -21.59 -12.61 -6.71
CA VAL A 262 -21.47 -13.88 -7.44
C VAL A 262 -21.64 -13.58 -8.93
N VAL A 263 -20.54 -13.56 -9.67
CA VAL A 263 -20.58 -13.47 -11.14
C VAL A 263 -20.87 -14.89 -11.65
N GLY A 264 -22.15 -15.17 -11.91
CA GLY A 264 -22.55 -16.41 -12.57
C GLY A 264 -21.88 -16.51 -13.94
N SER A 265 -21.19 -17.62 -14.19
CA SER A 265 -20.62 -17.95 -15.48
C SER A 265 -21.76 -18.10 -16.50
N GLY A 266 -21.87 -17.14 -17.41
CA GLY A 266 -22.65 -17.24 -18.65
C GLY A 266 -21.77 -17.72 -19.79
#